data_AF-A0A392N281-F1
#
_entry.id   AF-A0A392N281-F1
#
_cell.length_a   1.000
_cell.length_b   1.000
_cell.length_c   1.000
_cell.angle_alpha   90.00
_cell.angle_beta   90.00
_cell.angle_gamma   90.00
#
_symmetry.space_group_name_H-M   'P 1'
#
loop_
_entity.id
_entity.type
_entity.pdbx_description
1 polymer ?
#
loop_
_entity_poly.entity_id
_entity_poly.type
_entity_poly.pdbx_seq_one_letter_code
_entity_poly.pdbx_strand_id
1 'polypeptide(L)'
;MRGVETAQHLFLTCPVFAPLWSLIRTWVDIFSVDPFLLQDHFVQFTHSAGGPRARRSFLQLLWLCCIWVVWHERNSRIFKAKKSTVHQMLDKIKAHSLWLMKAFN
;
A
#
# COMPACT_ATOMS: atom_id res chain seq x y z
N MET A 1 -26.66 3.10 7.12
CA MET A 1 -26.59 2.28 5.89
C MET A 1 -25.12 1.96 5.63
N ARG A 2 -24.69 0.70 5.81
CA ARG A 2 -23.32 0.29 5.45
C ARG A 2 -23.25 0.21 3.93
N GLY A 3 -22.73 1.27 3.30
CA GLY A 3 -22.44 1.26 1.87
C GLY A 3 -21.49 0.11 1.53
N VAL A 4 -21.68 -0.52 0.38
CA VAL A 4 -20.82 -1.58 -0.12
C VAL A 4 -19.36 -1.07 -0.12
N GLU A 5 -18.52 -1.65 0.73
CA GLU A 5 -17.07 -1.39 0.71
C GLU A 5 -16.49 -1.96 -0.59
N THR A 6 -16.42 -1.15 -1.64
CA THR A 6 -15.71 -1.50 -2.86
C THR A 6 -14.21 -1.42 -2.64
N ALA A 7 -13.42 -2.18 -3.40
CA ALA A 7 -11.96 -2.12 -3.33
C ALA A 7 -11.44 -0.68 -3.55
N GLN A 8 -12.05 0.05 -4.49
CA GLN A 8 -11.75 1.48 -4.70
C GLN A 8 -11.98 2.30 -3.43
N HIS A 9 -13.13 2.11 -2.76
CA HIS A 9 -13.40 2.83 -1.52
C HIS A 9 -12.42 2.44 -0.40
N LEU A 10 -12.10 1.16 -0.26
CA LEU A 10 -11.18 0.67 0.77
C LEU A 10 -9.76 1.20 0.59
N PHE A 11 -9.26 1.25 -0.64
CA PHE A 11 -7.86 1.57 -0.92
C PHE A 11 -7.61 3.06 -1.21
N LEU A 12 -8.55 3.78 -1.82
CA LEU A 12 -8.34 5.16 -2.27
C LEU A 12 -9.04 6.18 -1.39
N THR A 13 -10.31 5.96 -1.04
CA THR A 13 -11.11 6.98 -0.35
C THR A 13 -11.28 6.72 1.14
N CYS A 14 -10.85 5.55 1.63
CA CYS A 14 -11.00 5.22 3.03
C CYS A 14 -10.10 6.12 3.88
N PRO A 15 -10.62 6.84 4.89
CA PRO A 15 -9.84 7.75 5.72
C PRO A 15 -8.74 7.05 6.53
N VAL A 16 -8.78 5.71 6.60
CA VAL A 16 -7.75 4.89 7.25
C VAL A 16 -6.59 4.59 6.29
N PHE A 17 -6.86 4.38 5.01
CA PHE A 17 -5.88 3.87 4.04
C PHE A 17 -5.36 4.96 3.10
N ALA A 18 -6.15 5.97 2.77
CA ALA A 18 -5.73 7.14 2.00
C ALA A 18 -4.43 7.80 2.53
N PRO A 19 -4.29 8.11 3.85
CA PRO A 19 -3.05 8.69 4.37
C PRO A 19 -1.84 7.73 4.31
N LEU A 20 -2.06 6.42 4.22
CA LEU A 20 -0.98 5.43 4.13
C LEU A 20 -0.21 5.59 2.82
N TRP A 21 -0.91 5.82 1.71
CA TRP A 21 -0.29 6.03 0.40
C TRP A 21 0.58 7.29 0.36
N SER A 22 0.15 8.37 1.01
CA SER A 22 0.97 9.56 1.17
C SER A 22 2.29 9.26 1.89
N LEU A 23 2.23 8.52 3.00
CA LEU A 23 3.42 8.16 3.77
C LEU A 23 4.37 7.23 3.01
N ILE A 24 3.83 6.30 2.21
CA ILE A 24 4.65 5.42 1.37
C ILE A 24 5.34 6.22 0.26
N ARG A 25 4.63 7.15 -0.38
CA ARG A 25 5.20 8.05 -1.41
C ARG A 25 6.35 8.88 -0.84
N THR A 26 6.17 9.46 0.35
CA THR A 26 7.26 10.17 1.06
C THR A 26 8.42 9.25 1.42
N TRP A 27 8.15 8.01 1.83
CA TRP A 27 9.22 7.09 2.21
C TRP A 27 10.08 6.62 1.02
N VAL A 28 9.48 6.40 -0.14
CA VAL A 28 10.18 5.93 -1.35
C VAL A 28 10.69 7.11 -2.20
N ASP A 29 10.46 8.35 -1.75
CA ASP A 29 10.78 9.58 -2.47
C ASP A 29 10.21 9.60 -3.90
N ILE A 30 8.94 9.19 -4.03
CA ILE A 30 8.22 9.18 -5.31
C ILE A 30 7.12 10.23 -5.28
N PHE A 31 7.27 11.24 -6.12
CA PHE A 31 6.23 12.21 -6.43
C PHE A 31 5.37 11.66 -7.58
N SER A 32 4.26 11.00 -7.25
CA SER A 32 3.27 10.53 -8.23
C SER A 32 1.90 11.08 -7.89
N VAL A 33 1.16 11.50 -8.92
CA VAL A 33 -0.20 12.05 -8.81
C VAL A 33 -1.12 11.00 -8.20
N ASP A 34 -2.04 11.41 -7.32
CA ASP A 34 -3.02 10.49 -6.73
C ASP A 34 -4.04 10.05 -7.82
N PRO A 35 -4.08 8.77 -8.18
CA PRO A 35 -4.92 8.30 -9.26
C PRO A 35 -6.31 7.88 -8.76
N PHE A 36 -7.31 8.21 -9.57
CA PHE A 36 -8.74 7.96 -9.31
C PHE A 36 -9.16 6.48 -9.33
N LEU A 37 -8.34 5.58 -9.90
CA LEU A 37 -8.62 4.15 -10.01
C LEU A 37 -7.45 3.31 -9.47
N LEU A 38 -7.76 2.20 -8.80
CA LEU A 38 -6.77 1.31 -8.19
C LEU A 38 -5.84 0.67 -9.23
N GLN A 39 -6.37 0.34 -10.41
CA GLN A 39 -5.61 -0.24 -11.50
C GLN A 39 -4.67 0.80 -12.12
N ASP A 40 -5.16 2.02 -12.32
CA ASP A 40 -4.33 3.15 -12.73
C ASP A 40 -3.30 3.51 -11.66
N HIS A 41 -3.62 3.35 -10.37
CA HIS A 41 -2.65 3.47 -9.28
C HIS A 41 -1.53 2.45 -9.40
N PHE A 42 -1.85 1.20 -9.68
CA PHE A 42 -0.84 0.18 -9.86
C PHE A 42 0.06 0.49 -11.05
N VAL A 43 -0.53 0.82 -12.20
CA VAL A 43 0.24 1.11 -13.42
C VAL A 43 1.08 2.37 -13.24
N GLN A 44 0.49 3.47 -12.74
CA GLN A 44 1.24 4.70 -12.47
C GLN A 44 2.30 4.49 -11.40
N PHE A 45 2.02 3.82 -10.29
CA PHE A 45 3.02 3.61 -9.23
C PHE A 45 4.18 2.71 -9.70
N THR A 46 3.90 1.70 -10.51
CA THR A 46 4.94 0.78 -11.00
C THR A 46 5.70 1.29 -12.23
N HIS A 47 5.11 2.19 -13.03
CA HIS A 47 5.75 2.77 -14.22
C HIS A 47 6.25 4.22 -14.05
N SER A 48 5.79 4.97 -13.04
CA SER A 48 6.19 6.38 -12.83
C SER A 48 7.67 6.53 -12.48
N ALA A 49 8.28 5.49 -11.94
CA ALA A 49 9.73 5.43 -11.78
C ALA A 49 10.36 4.97 -13.10
N GLY A 50 10.48 5.86 -14.09
CA GLY A 50 11.40 5.66 -15.21
C GLY A 50 12.77 5.28 -14.65
N GLY A 51 13.23 4.04 -14.90
CA GLY A 51 14.42 3.52 -14.23
C GLY A 51 14.65 2.02 -14.40
N PRO A 52 15.71 1.48 -13.74
CA PRO A 52 16.15 0.10 -13.90
C PRO A 52 15.07 -0.93 -13.55
N ARG A 53 15.07 -2.09 -14.20
CA ARG A 53 14.11 -3.19 -13.98
C ARG A 53 13.98 -3.57 -12.49
N ALA A 54 15.08 -3.50 -11.72
CA ALA A 54 15.08 -3.73 -10.27
C ALA A 54 14.22 -2.73 -9.48
N ARG A 55 14.22 -1.43 -9.86
CA ARG A 55 13.40 -0.40 -9.22
C ARG A 55 11.91 -0.67 -9.45
N ARG A 56 11.55 -1.09 -10.66
CA ARG A 56 10.17 -1.50 -11.00
C ARG A 56 9.73 -2.72 -10.20
N SER A 57 10.57 -3.76 -10.11
CA SER A 57 10.29 -4.94 -9.29
C SER A 57 10.12 -4.61 -7.81
N PHE A 58 10.94 -3.71 -7.27
CA PHE A 58 10.80 -3.25 -5.88
C PHE A 58 9.47 -2.53 -5.65
N LEU A 59 9.04 -1.67 -6.57
CA LEU A 59 7.75 -0.97 -6.46
C LEU A 59 6.55 -1.92 -6.60
N GLN A 60 6.66 -2.96 -7.43
CA GLN A 60 5.66 -4.02 -7.50
C GLN A 60 5.57 -4.81 -6.20
N LEU A 61 6.70 -5.21 -5.61
CA LEU A 61 6.73 -5.88 -4.30
C LEU A 61 6.13 -4.99 -3.21
N LEU A 62 6.48 -3.70 -3.22
CA LEU A 62 5.95 -2.76 -2.25
C LEU A 62 4.42 -2.62 -2.38
N TRP A 63 3.91 -2.56 -3.61
CA TRP A 63 2.47 -2.56 -3.87
C TRP A 63 1.76 -3.79 -3.29
N LEU A 64 2.33 -4.98 -3.51
CA LEU A 64 1.80 -6.23 -2.95
C LEU A 64 1.83 -6.22 -1.41
N CYS A 65 2.91 -5.72 -0.80
CA CYS A 65 2.99 -5.54 0.66
C CYS A 65 1.90 -4.61 1.18
N CYS A 66 1.60 -3.53 0.46
CA CYS A 66 0.52 -2.61 0.85
C CYS A 66 -0.84 -3.31 0.83
N ILE A 67 -1.16 -4.02 -0.26
CA ILE A 67 -2.40 -4.81 -0.37
C ILE A 67 -2.49 -5.83 0.77
N TRP A 68 -1.40 -6.54 1.05
CA TRP A 68 -1.34 -7.52 2.13
C TRP A 68 -1.64 -6.91 3.50
N VAL A 69 -1.01 -5.78 3.84
CA VAL A 69 -1.24 -5.11 5.13
C VAL A 69 -2.66 -4.56 5.22
N VAL A 70 -3.21 -3.99 4.14
CA VAL A 70 -4.62 -3.55 4.10
C VAL A 70 -5.57 -4.71 4.33
N TRP A 71 -5.36 -5.82 3.64
CA TRP A 71 -6.17 -7.03 3.80
C TRP A 71 -6.09 -7.57 5.23
N HIS A 72 -4.88 -7.69 5.77
CA HIS A 72 -4.66 -8.17 7.13
C HIS A 72 -5.29 -7.24 8.18
N GLU A 73 -5.20 -5.92 8.01
CA GLU A 73 -5.86 -4.95 8.90
C GLU A 73 -7.37 -5.04 8.84
N ARG A 74 -7.96 -5.17 7.63
CA ARG A 74 -9.40 -5.38 7.48
C ARG A 74 -9.83 -6.65 8.20
N ASN A 75 -9.10 -7.75 7.99
CA ASN A 75 -9.37 -9.03 8.64
C ASN A 75 -9.26 -8.91 10.17
N SER A 76 -8.22 -8.24 10.68
CA SER A 76 -8.04 -8.02 12.12
C SER A 76 -9.14 -7.14 12.73
N ARG A 77 -9.65 -6.15 11.99
CA ARG A 77 -10.75 -5.30 12.46
C ARG A 77 -12.08 -6.06 12.53
N ILE A 78 -12.32 -6.96 11.57
CA ILE A 78 -13.54 -7.78 11.52
C ILE A 78 -13.51 -8.88 12.58
N PHE A 79 -12.40 -9.62 12.69
CA PHE A 79 -12.34 -10.83 13.51
C PHE A 79 -11.74 -10.62 14.91
N LYS A 80 -10.93 -9.58 15.12
CA LYS A 80 -10.20 -9.34 16.38
C LYS A 80 -10.53 -8.01 17.05
N ALA A 81 -11.44 -7.22 16.46
CA ALA A 81 -11.81 -5.86 16.89
C ALA A 81 -10.62 -4.90 17.14
N LYS A 82 -9.44 -5.23 16.59
CA LYS A 82 -8.20 -4.47 16.78
C LYS A 82 -8.02 -3.49 15.64
N LYS A 83 -7.72 -2.24 15.97
CA LYS A 83 -7.43 -1.17 15.01
C LYS A 83 -5.97 -0.75 15.17
N SER A 84 -5.15 -0.94 14.14
CA SER A 84 -3.83 -0.30 14.09
C SER A 84 -3.92 1.10 13.46
N THR A 85 -3.00 1.96 13.89
CA THR A 85 -2.84 3.30 13.32
C THR A 85 -2.11 3.21 11.97
N VAL A 86 -2.25 4.26 11.16
CA VAL A 86 -1.61 4.34 9.83
C VAL A 86 -0.08 4.19 9.94
N HIS A 87 0.52 4.75 10.99
CA HIS A 87 1.96 4.61 11.26
C HIS A 87 2.37 3.17 11.57
N GLN A 88 1.58 2.43 12.36
CA GLN A 88 1.84 1.01 12.62
C GLN A 88 1.73 0.16 11.35
N MET A 89 0.82 0.52 10.45
CA MET A 89 0.69 -0.16 9.17
C MET A 89 1.88 0.12 8.25
N LEU A 90 2.36 1.37 8.21
CA LEU A 90 3.58 1.73 7.49
C LEU A 90 4.78 0.93 8.00
N ASP A 91 4.91 0.77 9.33
CA ASP A 91 5.99 0.01 9.95
C ASP A 91 5.96 -1.47 9.51
N LYS A 92 4.77 -2.09 9.48
CA LYS A 92 4.58 -3.45 8.95
C LYS A 92 4.98 -3.55 7.47
N ILE A 93 4.62 -2.57 6.65
CA ILE A 93 4.98 -2.55 5.22
C ILE A 93 6.50 -2.47 5.06
N LYS A 94 7.17 -1.60 5.83
CA LYS A 94 8.64 -1.49 5.85
C LYS A 94 9.27 -2.81 6.28
N ALA A 95 8.81 -3.41 7.38
CA ALA A 95 9.33 -4.68 7.87
C ALA A 95 9.16 -5.81 6.85
N HIS A 96 7.99 -5.93 6.21
CA HIS A 96 7.75 -6.93 5.16
C HIS A 96 8.62 -6.69 3.93
N SER A 97 8.76 -5.45 3.47
CA SER A 97 9.60 -5.12 2.31
C SER A 97 11.09 -5.42 2.58
N LEU A 98 11.60 -5.05 3.76
CA LEU A 98 12.97 -5.35 4.20
C LEU A 98 13.20 -6.86 4.34
N TRP A 99 12.23 -7.59 4.89
CA TRP A 99 12.32 -9.03 5.03
C TRP A 99 12.36 -9.72 3.66
N LEU A 100 11.51 -9.32 2.72
CA LEU A 100 11.51 -9.86 1.36
C LEU A 100 12.83 -9.55 0.64
N MET A 101 13.35 -8.32 0.75
CA MET A 101 14.66 -7.99 0.17
C MET A 101 15.80 -8.86 0.72
N LYS A 102 15.77 -9.18 2.02
CA LYS A 102 16.73 -10.12 2.63
C LYS A 102 16.51 -11.57 2.21
N ALA A 103 15.28 -11.98 1.88
CA ALA A 103 14.97 -13.34 1.47
C ALA A 103 15.32 -13.62 -0.01
N PHE A 104 15.36 -12.57 -0.85
CA PHE A 104 15.68 -12.66 -2.28
C PHE A 104 17.13 -12.27 -2.62
N ASN A 105 17.99 -12.06 -1.63
CA ASN A 105 19.42 -11.76 -1.77
C ASN A 105 20.26 -12.79 -1.03
#